data_AF-A0A6C0HCD8-F1
#
_entry.id   AF-A0A6C0HCD8-F1
#
_cell.length_a   1.000
_cell.length_b   1.000
_cell.length_c   1.000
_cell.angle_alpha   90.00
_cell.angle_beta   90.00
_cell.angle_gamma   90.00
#
_symmetry.space_group_name_H-M   'P 1'
#
loop_
_entity.id
_entity.type
_entity.pdbx_description
1 polymer ?
#
loop_
_entity_poly.entity_id
_entity_poly.type
_entity_poly.pdbx_seq_one_letter_code
_entity_poly.pdbx_strand_id
1 'polypeptide(L)'
;MSINNKLELTNNQYSMDILKENIYAVGLIDILKTQKIDEEFAVDYILNNRFQLTDDEEKITIKYVMKMQPHLNKDKLLKLYIIGPTDCDFPNFEKYSKLE
;
A
#
# COMPACT_ATOMS: atom_id res chain seq x y z
N MET A 1 12.48 -8.67 24.24
CA MET A 1 11.76 -7.39 24.09
C MET A 1 10.90 -7.51 22.86
N SER A 2 9.61 -7.78 23.03
CA SER A 2 8.65 -7.89 21.92
C SER A 2 8.36 -6.49 21.40
N ILE A 3 8.88 -6.14 20.24
CA ILE A 3 8.56 -4.87 19.60
C ILE A 3 7.20 -5.06 18.92
N ASN A 4 6.13 -4.85 19.70
CA ASN A 4 4.77 -4.67 19.20
C ASN A 4 4.64 -3.29 18.52
N ASN A 5 5.42 -3.02 17.46
CA ASN A 5 5.21 -1.82 16.66
C ASN A 5 4.20 -2.11 15.56
N LYS A 6 2.95 -2.40 15.96
CA LYS A 6 1.83 -2.30 15.04
C LYS A 6 1.73 -0.81 14.69
N LEU A 7 2.05 -0.44 13.45
CA LEU A 7 1.91 0.94 13.00
C LEU A 7 0.47 1.41 13.24
N GLU A 8 0.31 2.47 14.04
CA GLU A 8 -0.99 3.06 14.32
C GLU A 8 -1.38 4.01 13.18
N LEU A 9 -1.81 3.43 12.06
CA LEU A 9 -2.21 4.16 10.86
C LEU A 9 -3.40 5.10 11.09
N THR A 10 -4.28 4.80 12.05
CA THR A 10 -5.49 5.58 12.33
C THR A 10 -5.20 6.97 12.92
N ASN A 11 -4.11 7.09 13.68
CA ASN A 11 -3.78 8.33 14.41
C ASN A 11 -2.56 9.07 13.83
N ASN A 12 -1.79 8.42 12.97
CA ASN A 12 -0.54 8.97 12.45
C ASN A 12 -0.49 8.88 10.91
N GLN A 13 0.03 9.93 10.28
CA GLN A 13 0.39 9.92 8.86
C GLN A 13 1.86 9.56 8.73
N TYR A 14 2.17 8.53 7.95
CA TYR A 14 3.53 8.08 7.71
C TYR A 14 3.98 8.41 6.29
N SER A 15 5.27 8.65 6.12
CA SER A 15 5.87 8.80 4.79
C SER A 15 5.73 7.51 3.98
N MET A 16 5.71 7.64 2.64
CA MET A 16 5.62 6.51 1.73
C MET A 16 6.71 5.46 1.95
N ASP A 17 7.95 5.88 2.28
CA ASP A 17 9.05 4.96 2.62
C ASP A 17 8.72 4.07 3.82
N ILE A 18 8.13 4.64 4.87
CA ILE A 18 7.75 3.89 6.08
C ILE A 18 6.61 2.92 5.75
N LEU A 19 5.62 3.36 4.98
CA LEU A 19 4.50 2.51 4.54
C LEU A 19 5.00 1.35 3.67
N LYS A 20 5.94 1.63 2.76
CA LYS A 20 6.59 0.64 1.91
C LYS A 20 7.36 -0.39 2.74
N GLU A 21 8.19 0.06 3.67
CA GLU A 21 8.96 -0.84 4.53
C GLU A 21 8.08 -1.79 5.32
N ASN A 22 6.87 -1.37 5.67
CA ASN A 22 5.94 -2.11 6.52
C ASN A 22 4.72 -2.65 5.76
N ILE A 23 4.75 -2.68 4.42
CA ILE A 23 3.59 -3.02 3.59
C ILE A 23 2.99 -4.41 3.89
N TYR A 24 3.80 -5.34 4.39
CA TYR A 24 3.36 -6.68 4.81
C TYR A 24 2.82 -6.75 6.24
N ALA A 25 3.08 -5.72 7.05
CA ALA A 25 2.68 -5.65 8.46
C ALA A 25 1.40 -4.83 8.67
N VAL A 26 0.92 -4.12 7.63
CA VAL A 26 -0.30 -3.31 7.67
C VAL A 26 -1.25 -3.70 6.53
N GLY A 27 -2.55 -3.60 6.77
CA GLY A 27 -3.55 -3.90 5.74
C GLY A 27 -3.61 -2.82 4.66
N LEU A 28 -3.70 -3.20 3.39
CA LEU A 28 -3.78 -2.25 2.27
C LEU A 28 -5.05 -1.39 2.36
N ILE A 29 -6.15 -1.97 2.85
CA ILE A 29 -7.41 -1.25 3.07
C ILE A 29 -7.24 -0.17 4.16
N ASP A 30 -6.51 -0.46 5.23
CA ASP A 30 -6.22 0.50 6.29
C ASP A 30 -5.34 1.64 5.77
N ILE A 31 -4.31 1.33 4.99
CA ILE A 31 -3.48 2.35 4.32
C ILE A 31 -4.37 3.24 3.45
N LEU A 32 -5.20 2.65 2.61
CA LEU A 32 -6.08 3.38 1.69
C LEU A 32 -7.13 4.24 2.40
N LYS A 33 -7.52 3.90 3.64
CA LYS A 33 -8.49 4.66 4.43
C LYS A 33 -7.86 5.78 5.24
N THR A 34 -6.68 5.52 5.78
CA THR A 34 -6.10 6.37 6.82
C THR A 34 -4.96 7.23 6.31
N GLN A 35 -4.19 6.76 5.33
CA GLN A 35 -3.01 7.45 4.82
C GLN A 35 -3.33 8.26 3.57
N LYS A 36 -2.61 9.37 3.37
CA LYS A 36 -2.62 10.10 2.11
C LYS A 36 -1.53 9.54 1.18
N ILE A 37 -1.92 8.72 0.20
CA ILE A 37 -0.99 8.13 -0.76
C ILE A 37 -1.01 8.87 -2.10
N ASP A 38 0.03 8.67 -2.91
CA ASP A 38 0.15 9.17 -4.28
C ASP A 38 -0.18 8.07 -5.31
N GLU A 39 -0.35 8.46 -6.58
CA GLU A 39 -0.77 7.53 -7.63
C GLU A 39 0.24 6.40 -7.87
N GLU A 40 1.54 6.70 -7.75
CA GLU A 40 2.62 5.71 -7.90
C GLU A 40 2.52 4.64 -6.81
N PHE A 41 2.40 5.06 -5.54
CA PHE A 41 2.22 4.12 -4.43
C PHE A 41 0.95 3.27 -4.59
N ALA A 42 -0.14 3.88 -5.08
CA ALA A 42 -1.38 3.17 -5.31
C ALA A 42 -1.24 2.07 -6.38
N VAL A 43 -0.47 2.29 -7.45
CA VAL A 43 -0.26 1.29 -8.51
C VAL A 43 0.77 0.25 -8.10
N ASP A 44 1.87 0.64 -7.47
CA ASP A 44 2.94 -0.28 -7.09
C ASP A 44 2.55 -1.24 -5.96
N TYR A 45 1.71 -0.80 -5.01
CA TYR A 45 1.38 -1.59 -3.82
C TYR A 45 -0.11 -1.89 -3.65
N ILE A 46 -1.00 -0.91 -3.80
CA ILE A 46 -2.43 -1.09 -3.46
C ILE A 46 -3.19 -1.88 -4.54
N LEU A 47 -2.95 -1.55 -5.82
CA LEU A 47 -3.58 -2.17 -6.99
C LEU A 47 -2.76 -3.34 -7.54
N ASN A 48 -1.67 -3.70 -6.88
CA ASN A 48 -0.78 -4.76 -7.29
C ASN A 48 -1.17 -6.05 -6.57
N ASN A 49 -1.66 -7.03 -7.33
CA ASN A 49 -2.12 -8.31 -6.82
C ASN A 49 -1.05 -9.07 -6.01
N ARG A 50 0.24 -8.77 -6.19
CA ARG A 50 1.32 -9.38 -5.39
C ARG A 50 1.25 -9.02 -3.90
N PHE A 51 0.67 -7.88 -3.57
CA PHE A 51 0.52 -7.40 -2.19
C PHE A 51 -0.89 -7.59 -1.65
N GLN A 52 -1.87 -7.94 -2.50
CA GLN A 52 -3.24 -8.23 -2.09
C GLN A 52 -3.31 -9.66 -1.56
N LEU A 53 -2.97 -9.84 -0.28
CA LEU A 53 -2.81 -11.16 0.33
C LEU A 53 -4.13 -11.72 0.89
N THR A 54 -5.17 -10.90 0.96
CA THR A 54 -6.48 -11.27 1.52
C THR A 54 -7.60 -11.11 0.49
N ASP A 55 -8.66 -11.92 0.60
CA ASP A 55 -9.83 -11.86 -0.30
C ASP A 55 -10.49 -10.47 -0.37
N ASP A 56 -10.40 -9.68 0.70
CA ASP A 56 -10.94 -8.32 0.73
C ASP A 56 -10.04 -7.32 0.00
N GLU A 57 -8.73 -7.55 -0.02
CA GLU A 57 -7.77 -6.76 -0.78
C GLU A 57 -7.82 -7.07 -2.27
N GLU A 58 -8.09 -8.33 -2.66
CA GLU A 58 -8.30 -8.70 -4.08
C GLU A 58 -9.49 -7.96 -4.73
N LYS A 59 -10.42 -7.46 -3.92
CA LYS A 59 -11.55 -6.65 -4.39
C LYS A 59 -11.18 -5.17 -4.60
N ILE A 60 -9.96 -4.76 -4.26
CA ILE A 60 -9.50 -3.39 -4.43
C ILE A 60 -9.32 -3.11 -5.93
N THR A 61 -10.20 -2.26 -6.45
CA THR A 61 -10.17 -1.79 -7.84
C THR A 61 -9.78 -0.32 -7.91
N ILE A 62 -9.38 0.14 -9.10
CA ILE A 62 -9.11 1.57 -9.35
C ILE A 62 -10.29 2.45 -8.91
N LYS A 63 -11.53 2.00 -9.16
CA LYS A 63 -12.75 2.71 -8.73
C LYS A 63 -12.83 2.83 -7.21
N TYR A 64 -12.44 1.77 -6.49
CA TYR A 64 -12.40 1.77 -5.04
C TYR A 64 -11.32 2.71 -4.51
N VAL A 65 -10.10 2.64 -5.06
CA VAL A 65 -8.99 3.55 -4.72
C VAL A 65 -9.39 5.01 -4.92
N MET A 66 -9.97 5.35 -6.06
CA MET A 66 -10.45 6.70 -6.35
C MET A 66 -11.55 7.18 -5.40
N LYS A 67 -12.43 6.28 -4.94
CA LYS A 67 -13.49 6.61 -3.99
C LYS A 67 -12.91 6.93 -2.61
N MET A 68 -11.88 6.21 -2.21
CA MET A 68 -11.24 6.37 -0.89
C MET A 68 -10.21 7.50 -0.86
N GLN A 69 -9.52 7.74 -1.98
CA GLN A 69 -8.47 8.73 -2.14
C GLN A 69 -8.85 9.72 -3.25
N PRO A 70 -9.85 10.59 -3.03
CA PRO A 70 -10.37 11.49 -4.08
C PRO A 70 -9.39 12.56 -4.54
N HIS A 71 -8.28 12.79 -3.82
CA HIS A 71 -7.22 13.70 -4.25
C HIS A 71 -6.34 13.14 -5.36
N LEU A 72 -6.39 11.83 -5.62
CA LEU A 72 -5.59 11.20 -6.68
C LEU A 72 -6.06 11.66 -8.06
N ASN A 73 -5.11 11.91 -8.95
CA ASN A 73 -5.41 12.21 -10.33
C ASN A 73 -5.75 10.92 -11.08
N LYS A 74 -7.03 10.80 -11.48
CA LYS A 74 -7.55 9.67 -12.26
C LYS A 74 -6.72 9.33 -13.48
N ASP A 75 -6.37 10.34 -14.27
CA ASP A 75 -5.72 10.15 -15.56
C ASP A 75 -4.30 9.61 -15.35
N LYS A 76 -3.58 10.21 -14.41
CA LYS A 76 -2.24 9.75 -13.98
C LYS A 76 -2.30 8.31 -13.44
N LEU A 77 -3.26 8.01 -12.57
CA LEU A 77 -3.43 6.68 -11.97
C LEU A 77 -3.71 5.61 -13.04
N LEU A 78 -4.63 5.88 -13.97
CA LEU A 78 -4.94 4.96 -15.07
C LEU A 78 -3.73 4.76 -15.99
N LYS A 79 -3.03 5.84 -16.31
CA LYS A 79 -1.82 5.79 -17.14
C LYS A 79 -0.75 4.90 -16.49
N LEU A 80 -0.47 5.11 -15.20
CA LEU A 80 0.48 4.28 -14.44
C LEU A 80 0.02 2.83 -14.37
N TYR A 81 -1.27 2.58 -14.13
CA TYR A 81 -1.81 1.22 -14.08
C TYR A 81 -1.66 0.46 -15.42
N ILE A 82 -1.84 1.15 -16.55
CA ILE A 82 -1.67 0.55 -17.89
C ILE A 82 -0.19 0.29 -18.21
N ILE A 83 0.70 1.20 -17.80
CA ILE A 83 2.15 1.04 -17.95
C ILE A 83 2.65 -0.13 -17.09
N GLY A 84 2.04 -0.33 -15.92
CA GLY A 84 2.43 -1.31 -14.93
C GLY A 84 3.39 -0.73 -13.89
N PRO A 85 3.62 -1.46 -12.78
CA PRO A 85 4.51 -1.02 -11.70
C PRO A 85 5.94 -0.90 -12.21
N THR A 86 6.52 0.30 -12.10
CA THR A 86 7.84 0.63 -12.66
C THR A 86 9.00 0.34 -11.72
N ASP A 87 8.75 0.27 -10.41
CA ASP A 87 9.81 0.10 -9.40
C ASP A 87 9.23 -0.60 -8.16
N CYS A 88 8.90 -1.89 -8.31
CA CYS A 88 8.68 -2.76 -7.17
C CYS A 88 10.03 -3.06 -6.51
N ASP A 89 10.63 -2.06 -5.89
CA ASP A 89 11.75 -2.24 -4.98
C ASP A 89 11.17 -2.95 -3.75
N PHE A 90 11.22 -4.29 -3.81
CA PHE A 90 10.58 -5.16 -2.84
C PHE A 90 11.13 -4.84 -1.44
N PRO A 91 10.26 -4.60 -0.44
CA PRO A 91 10.72 -4.46 0.92
C PRO A 91 11.47 -5.73 1.33
N ASN A 92 12.62 -5.56 1.99
CA ASN A 92 13.54 -6.65 2.30
C ASN A 92 12.87 -7.74 3.15
N PHE A 93 12.45 -8.82 2.47
CA PHE A 93 11.72 -9.95 3.08
C PHE A 93 12.53 -10.62 4.20
N GLU A 94 13.87 -10.57 4.12
CA GLU A 94 14.75 -11.16 5.14
C GLU A 94 14.58 -10.50 6.52
N LYS A 95 14.17 -9.22 6.57
CA LYS A 95 13.87 -8.50 7.82
C LYS A 95 12.65 -9.10 8.55
N TYR A 96 11.68 -9.62 7.80
CA TYR A 96 10.42 -10.15 8.33
C TYR A 96 10.44 -11.67 8.53
N SER A 97 11.28 -12.40 7.80
CA SER A 97 11.45 -13.86 7.97
C SER A 97 12.23 -14.26 9.24
N LYS A 98 12.97 -13.33 9.87
CA LYS A 98 13.79 -13.60 11.06
C LYS A 98 13.06 -13.36 12.40
N LEU A 99 11.73 -13.24 12.37
CA LEU A 99 10.89 -13.03 13.56
C LEU A 99 10.37 -14.34 14.19
N GLU A 100 10.84 -15.50 13.75
CA GLU A 100 10.58 -16.82 14.37
C GLU A 100 11.64 -17.22 15.41
#